data_AF-A0A7D9DVB4-F1
#
_entry.id   AF-A0A7D9DVB4-F1
#
_cell.length_a   1.000
_cell.length_b   1.000
_cell.length_c   1.000
_cell.angle_alpha   90.00
_cell.angle_beta   90.00
_cell.angle_gamma   90.00
#
_symmetry.space_group_name_H-M   'P 1'
#
loop_
_entity.id
_entity.type
_entity.pdbx_description
1 polymer ?
#
loop_
_entity_poly.entity_id
_entity_poly.type
_entity_poly.pdbx_seq_one_letter_code
_entity_poly.pdbx_strand_id
1 'polypeptide(L)'
;MLYFLVDEELLVLREKIVQDYNEVSIRYLCTGRSGEYNVLFFKLNDKFYEMVSRITEIKRSHIFNKLWQKYSEKLKNEVVTMEDIFKKIWSIILDKLKLINQQFLDGEMQFNEVDMYLNMCKTDYDALEEEFMLLSRYFSGTAHLDEVTKTLAVRIRKVKRYRKLSDARQAAQAILDLQKVTGLKGDFAEVEAIKEIIGGKFESQAINSVSDDWLTAGELLKDINPKRRSCLTTFTKCFDLVTWLRESIKDEQQLKVFVDLAMISAGEDDMEIDRISCMHTSCLGFGSLIFRYRTGHGFNELIRLCQPLWQAIDANPTIDEKLVSCFN
;
A
#
# COMPACT_ATOMS: atom_id res chain seq x y z
N MET A 1 -20.96 -7.04 -9.57
CA MET A 1 -22.05 -8.01 -9.80
C MET A 1 -22.54 -8.43 -8.41
N LEU A 2 -23.77 -8.08 -8.02
CA LEU A 2 -24.29 -8.30 -6.67
C LEU A 2 -24.75 -9.76 -6.52
N TYR A 3 -24.28 -10.46 -5.48
CA TYR A 3 -24.60 -11.86 -5.16
C TYR A 3 -25.72 -11.95 -4.10
N PHE A 4 -26.91 -11.43 -4.40
CA PHE A 4 -28.08 -11.52 -3.51
C PHE A 4 -29.19 -12.34 -4.14
N LEU A 5 -29.89 -13.11 -3.31
CA LEU A 5 -31.28 -13.43 -3.56
C LEU A 5 -32.06 -12.14 -3.28
N VAL A 6 -32.69 -11.59 -4.30
CA VAL A 6 -33.48 -10.35 -4.19
C VAL A 6 -34.97 -10.67 -4.21
N ASP A 7 -35.78 -9.81 -3.61
CA ASP A 7 -37.23 -9.93 -3.65
C ASP A 7 -37.81 -9.70 -5.06
N GLU A 8 -39.11 -10.00 -5.23
CA GLU A 8 -39.80 -9.84 -6.50
C GLU A 8 -39.76 -8.39 -7.02
N GLU A 9 -39.78 -7.39 -6.14
CA GLU A 9 -39.73 -5.98 -6.54
C GLU A 9 -38.39 -5.63 -7.21
N LEU A 10 -37.27 -6.09 -6.64
CA LEU A 10 -35.95 -5.92 -7.23
C LEU A 10 -35.74 -6.74 -8.50
N LEU A 11 -36.37 -7.92 -8.61
CA LEU A 11 -36.36 -8.71 -9.85
C LEU A 11 -37.07 -7.95 -10.99
N VAL A 12 -38.25 -7.38 -10.72
CA VAL A 12 -38.98 -6.55 -11.70
C VAL A 12 -38.16 -5.32 -12.12
N LEU A 13 -37.46 -4.67 -11.18
CA LEU A 13 -36.56 -3.56 -11.49
C LEU A 13 -35.37 -4.01 -12.36
N ARG A 14 -34.82 -5.19 -12.09
CA ARG A 14 -33.73 -5.76 -12.88
C ARG A 14 -34.16 -6.03 -14.32
N GLU A 15 -35.34 -6.62 -14.52
CA GLU A 15 -35.89 -6.89 -15.85
C GLU A 15 -36.11 -5.61 -16.64
N LYS A 16 -36.62 -4.56 -15.98
CA LYS A 16 -36.77 -3.23 -16.57
C LYS A 16 -35.43 -2.66 -17.04
N ILE A 17 -34.35 -2.74 -16.25
CA ILE A 17 -33.06 -2.15 -16.63
C ILE A 17 -32.49 -2.69 -17.97
N VAL A 18 -32.85 -3.90 -18.38
CA VAL A 18 -32.32 -4.57 -19.59
C VAL A 18 -33.19 -4.43 -20.83
N GLN A 19 -34.36 -3.80 -20.75
CA GLN A 19 -35.25 -3.62 -21.89
C GLN A 19 -34.76 -2.50 -22.83
N ASP A 20 -35.06 -2.66 -24.12
CA ASP A 20 -34.87 -1.60 -25.11
C ASP A 20 -36.03 -0.59 -25.02
N TYR A 21 -35.69 0.68 -24.82
CA TYR A 21 -36.65 1.78 -24.67
C TYR A 21 -36.76 2.67 -25.91
N ASN A 22 -36.07 2.33 -27.01
CA ASN A 22 -36.07 3.13 -28.24
C ASN A 22 -37.47 3.34 -28.84
N GLU A 23 -38.41 2.40 -28.60
CA GLU A 23 -39.78 2.46 -29.12
C GLU A 23 -40.82 2.82 -28.05
N VAL A 24 -40.40 3.03 -26.79
CA VAL A 24 -41.34 3.32 -25.69
C VAL A 24 -41.64 4.81 -25.64
N SER A 25 -42.93 5.17 -25.71
CA SER A 25 -43.34 6.57 -25.64
C SER A 25 -42.90 7.22 -24.32
N ILE A 26 -42.28 8.41 -24.44
CA ILE A 26 -41.72 9.17 -23.32
C ILE A 26 -42.74 9.43 -22.20
N ARG A 27 -44.04 9.52 -22.53
CA ARG A 27 -45.13 9.73 -21.55
C ARG A 27 -45.29 8.57 -20.56
N TYR A 28 -44.83 7.37 -20.92
CA TYR A 28 -44.80 6.20 -20.02
C TYR A 28 -43.52 6.14 -19.19
N LEU A 29 -42.50 6.91 -19.58
CA LEU A 29 -41.20 6.93 -18.91
C LEU A 29 -41.14 8.05 -17.88
N CYS A 30 -41.59 9.25 -18.25
CA CYS A 30 -41.59 10.42 -17.40
C CYS A 30 -42.73 11.40 -17.71
N THR A 31 -43.02 12.26 -16.73
CA THR A 31 -43.94 13.39 -16.91
C THR A 31 -43.24 14.68 -16.51
N GLY A 32 -43.32 15.70 -17.35
CA GLY A 32 -42.82 17.05 -17.06
C GLY A 32 -43.93 17.98 -16.60
N ARG A 33 -43.75 18.67 -15.47
CA ARG A 33 -44.59 19.82 -15.06
C ARG A 33 -43.69 20.95 -14.57
N SER A 34 -43.89 22.15 -15.12
CA SER A 34 -43.24 23.39 -14.64
C SER A 34 -41.70 23.33 -14.55
N GLY A 35 -41.04 22.62 -15.47
CA GLY A 35 -39.57 22.53 -15.53
C GLY A 35 -38.97 21.35 -14.76
N GLU A 36 -39.77 20.56 -14.03
CA GLU A 36 -39.33 19.35 -13.34
C GLU A 36 -39.83 18.09 -14.06
N TYR A 37 -38.96 17.09 -14.19
CA TYR A 37 -39.26 15.79 -14.82
C TYR A 37 -39.35 14.70 -13.76
N ASN A 38 -40.52 14.08 -13.62
CA ASN A 38 -40.74 12.95 -12.72
C ASN A 38 -40.67 11.63 -13.50
N VAL A 39 -39.73 10.76 -13.13
CA VAL A 39 -39.59 9.43 -13.72
C VAL A 39 -40.63 8.49 -13.11
N LEU A 40 -41.62 8.06 -13.91
CA LEU A 40 -42.70 7.18 -13.45
C LEU A 40 -42.35 5.69 -13.60
N PHE A 41 -41.35 5.40 -14.41
CA PHE A 41 -41.09 4.08 -14.95
C PHE A 41 -40.65 3.04 -13.89
N PHE A 42 -39.73 3.41 -13.01
CA PHE A 42 -39.19 2.51 -12.00
C PHE A 42 -40.11 2.37 -10.78
N LYS A 43 -41.07 3.29 -10.60
CA LYS A 43 -42.00 3.31 -9.45
C LYS A 43 -41.28 3.19 -8.09
N LEU A 44 -40.08 3.74 -7.99
CA LEU A 44 -39.36 3.84 -6.72
C LEU A 44 -39.96 4.99 -5.91
N ASN A 45 -39.93 4.89 -4.59
CA ASN A 45 -40.24 6.04 -3.74
C ASN A 45 -39.05 7.02 -3.73
N ASP A 46 -39.30 8.27 -3.33
CA ASP A 46 -38.30 9.34 -3.35
C ASP A 46 -37.04 8.98 -2.54
N LYS A 47 -37.23 8.30 -1.41
CA LYS A 47 -36.16 7.78 -0.55
C LYS A 47 -35.20 6.86 -1.32
N PHE A 48 -35.72 5.91 -2.10
CA PHE A 48 -34.89 4.98 -2.88
C PHE A 48 -34.27 5.65 -4.10
N TYR A 49 -34.96 6.62 -4.72
CA TYR A 49 -34.38 7.45 -5.77
C TYR A 49 -33.19 8.26 -5.26
N GLU A 50 -33.31 8.89 -4.10
CA GLU A 50 -32.22 9.62 -3.46
C GLU A 50 -31.04 8.68 -3.18
N MET A 51 -31.30 7.51 -2.57
CA MET A 51 -30.27 6.50 -2.34
C MET A 51 -29.53 6.13 -3.62
N VAL A 52 -30.25 5.78 -4.70
CA VAL A 52 -29.63 5.40 -5.98
C VAL A 52 -28.83 6.54 -6.57
N SER A 53 -29.38 7.77 -6.58
CA SER A 53 -28.68 8.96 -7.05
C SER A 53 -27.36 9.17 -6.30
N ARG A 54 -27.42 9.13 -4.97
CA ARG A 54 -26.25 9.29 -4.11
C ARG A 54 -25.23 8.15 -4.25
N ILE A 55 -25.67 6.91 -4.51
CA ILE A 55 -24.79 5.80 -4.86
C ILE A 55 -24.05 6.10 -6.16
N THR A 56 -24.72 6.66 -7.18
CA THR A 56 -24.06 6.95 -8.47
C THR A 56 -22.96 8.01 -8.37
N GLU A 57 -23.07 8.94 -7.42
CA GLU A 57 -22.05 9.96 -7.14
C GLU A 57 -20.82 9.36 -6.45
N ILE A 58 -21.03 8.41 -5.53
CA ILE A 58 -19.96 7.85 -4.69
C ILE A 58 -19.39 6.52 -5.19
N LYS A 59 -19.96 5.90 -6.24
CA LYS A 59 -19.53 4.58 -6.77
C LYS A 59 -18.06 4.47 -7.17
N ARG A 60 -17.36 5.59 -7.37
CA ARG A 60 -15.92 5.62 -7.67
C ARG A 60 -15.04 5.44 -6.41
N SER A 61 -15.59 5.67 -5.22
CA SER A 61 -14.89 5.53 -3.94
C SER A 61 -14.52 4.08 -3.68
N HIS A 62 -13.23 3.83 -3.42
CA HIS A 62 -12.72 2.53 -3.04
C HIS A 62 -13.20 2.11 -1.64
N ILE A 63 -13.23 3.04 -0.68
CA ILE A 63 -13.71 2.79 0.69
C ILE A 63 -15.19 2.43 0.65
N PHE A 64 -16.02 3.18 -0.08
CA PHE A 64 -17.43 2.86 -0.29
C PHE A 64 -17.60 1.44 -0.84
N ASN A 65 -16.90 1.10 -1.94
CA ASN A 65 -17.04 -0.20 -2.57
C ASN A 65 -16.60 -1.36 -1.66
N LYS A 66 -15.53 -1.18 -0.88
CA LYS A 66 -15.06 -2.18 0.09
C LYS A 66 -16.03 -2.36 1.26
N LEU A 67 -16.56 -1.25 1.81
CA LEU A 67 -17.59 -1.32 2.85
C LEU A 67 -18.87 -1.95 2.30
N TRP A 68 -19.30 -1.54 1.10
CA TRP A 68 -20.46 -2.12 0.42
C TRP A 68 -20.29 -3.63 0.30
N GLN A 69 -19.18 -4.10 -0.26
CA GLN A 69 -18.88 -5.53 -0.35
C GLN A 69 -18.99 -6.22 1.02
N LYS A 70 -18.32 -5.69 2.06
CA LYS A 70 -18.32 -6.26 3.41
C LYS A 70 -19.72 -6.38 4.03
N TYR A 71 -20.57 -5.36 3.87
CA TYR A 71 -21.94 -5.40 4.41
C TYR A 71 -22.85 -6.28 3.57
N SER A 72 -22.62 -6.29 2.26
CA SER A 72 -23.34 -7.13 1.32
C SER A 72 -23.07 -8.61 1.60
N GLU A 73 -21.83 -9.02 1.89
CA GLU A 73 -21.48 -10.42 2.22
C GLU A 73 -22.26 -10.99 3.41
N LYS A 74 -22.67 -10.13 4.36
CA LYS A 74 -23.47 -10.55 5.52
C LYS A 74 -24.90 -10.95 5.17
N LEU A 75 -25.41 -10.51 4.02
CA LEU A 75 -26.79 -10.76 3.57
C LEU A 75 -26.87 -11.82 2.47
N LYS A 76 -25.76 -12.50 2.15
CA LYS A 76 -25.65 -13.40 0.99
C LYS A 76 -26.65 -14.58 1.00
N ASN A 77 -27.12 -14.98 2.18
CA ASN A 77 -28.04 -16.11 2.35
C ASN A 77 -29.49 -15.67 2.66
N GLU A 78 -29.77 -14.37 2.62
CA GLU A 78 -31.09 -13.81 2.91
C GLU A 78 -31.77 -13.37 1.59
N VAL A 79 -33.10 -13.40 1.55
CA VAL A 79 -33.86 -12.68 0.51
C VAL A 79 -33.85 -11.21 0.90
N VAL A 80 -33.21 -10.39 0.08
CA VAL A 80 -32.95 -8.97 0.36
C VAL A 80 -33.98 -8.10 -0.35
N THR A 81 -34.64 -7.23 0.41
CA THR A 81 -35.55 -6.20 -0.11
C THR A 81 -34.84 -4.87 -0.34
N MET A 82 -35.46 -3.94 -1.08
CA MET A 82 -34.96 -2.55 -1.17
C MET A 82 -34.85 -1.85 0.19
N GLU A 83 -35.74 -2.18 1.12
CA GLU A 83 -35.71 -1.65 2.47
C GLU A 83 -34.53 -2.20 3.29
N ASP A 84 -34.19 -3.47 3.09
CA ASP A 84 -32.98 -4.07 3.67
C ASP A 84 -31.71 -3.43 3.10
N ILE A 85 -31.63 -3.20 1.78
CA ILE A 85 -30.50 -2.49 1.17
C ILE A 85 -30.37 -1.10 1.79
N PHE A 86 -31.49 -0.38 1.94
CA PHE A 86 -31.46 0.95 2.53
C PHE A 86 -30.96 0.91 3.99
N LYS A 87 -31.61 0.12 4.85
CA LYS A 87 -31.36 0.13 6.30
C LYS A 87 -30.08 -0.61 6.72
N LYS A 88 -29.83 -1.79 6.15
CA LYS A 88 -28.75 -2.70 6.57
C LYS A 88 -27.44 -2.46 5.82
N ILE A 89 -27.47 -1.77 4.68
CA ILE A 89 -26.27 -1.45 3.89
C ILE A 89 -26.09 0.06 3.78
N TRP A 90 -26.96 0.74 3.04
CA TRP A 90 -26.76 2.13 2.62
C TRP A 90 -26.63 3.09 3.79
N SER A 91 -27.59 3.13 4.72
CA SER A 91 -27.57 4.06 5.86
C SER A 91 -26.32 3.85 6.73
N ILE A 92 -25.97 2.60 7.03
CA ILE A 92 -24.79 2.27 7.84
C ILE A 92 -23.50 2.73 7.15
N ILE A 93 -23.39 2.51 5.84
CA ILE A 93 -22.21 2.93 5.07
C ILE A 93 -22.14 4.44 4.99
N LEU A 94 -23.27 5.12 4.76
CA LEU A 94 -23.33 6.57 4.66
C LEU A 94 -22.85 7.25 5.96
N ASP A 95 -23.33 6.77 7.10
CA ASP A 95 -22.90 7.27 8.42
C ASP A 95 -21.41 7.02 8.67
N LYS A 96 -20.91 5.83 8.29
CA LYS A 96 -19.49 5.49 8.38
C LYS A 96 -18.63 6.38 7.51
N LEU A 97 -19.00 6.57 6.24
CA LEU A 97 -18.24 7.42 5.33
C LEU A 97 -18.21 8.87 5.81
N LYS A 98 -19.31 9.35 6.41
CA LYS A 98 -19.36 10.68 7.01
C LYS A 98 -18.37 10.80 8.17
N LEU A 99 -18.39 9.83 9.09
CA LEU A 99 -17.47 9.79 10.23
C LEU A 99 -16.01 9.73 9.77
N ILE A 100 -15.70 8.84 8.82
CA ILE A 100 -14.36 8.68 8.25
C ILE A 100 -13.86 10.01 7.65
N ASN A 101 -14.70 10.66 6.85
CA ASN A 101 -14.35 11.94 6.24
C ASN A 101 -14.11 13.03 7.29
N GLN A 102 -14.96 13.10 8.33
CA GLN A 102 -14.83 14.06 9.41
C GLN A 102 -13.53 13.84 10.21
N GLN A 103 -13.29 12.62 10.70
CA GLN A 103 -12.08 12.31 11.46
C GLN A 103 -10.79 12.62 10.68
N PHE A 104 -10.81 12.40 9.36
CA PHE A 104 -9.68 12.74 8.51
C PHE A 104 -9.47 14.25 8.40
N LEU A 105 -10.54 15.00 8.11
CA LEU A 105 -10.50 16.47 7.99
C LEU A 105 -10.13 17.15 9.31
N ASP A 106 -10.70 16.69 10.42
CA ASP A 106 -10.39 17.20 11.76
C ASP A 106 -8.95 16.83 12.16
N GLY A 107 -8.39 15.79 11.54
CA GLY A 107 -7.02 15.31 11.77
C GLY A 107 -6.90 14.48 13.05
N GLU A 108 -8.03 13.96 13.53
CA GLU A 108 -8.16 13.09 14.70
C GLU A 108 -7.99 11.61 14.35
N MET A 109 -8.15 11.25 13.07
CA MET A 109 -7.93 9.90 12.58
C MET A 109 -6.51 9.42 12.93
N GLN A 110 -6.39 8.20 13.42
CA GLN A 110 -5.11 7.60 13.76
C GLN A 110 -4.40 7.06 12.52
N PHE A 111 -3.07 7.00 12.56
CA PHE A 111 -2.31 6.54 11.39
C PHE A 111 -2.51 5.06 11.03
N ASN A 112 -2.79 4.19 11.99
CA ASN A 112 -3.21 2.81 11.74
C ASN A 112 -4.52 2.72 10.95
N GLU A 113 -5.47 3.64 11.20
CA GLU A 113 -6.70 3.77 10.43
C GLU A 113 -6.41 4.30 9.04
N VAL A 114 -5.52 5.29 8.91
CA VAL A 114 -5.05 5.79 7.60
C VAL A 114 -4.43 4.64 6.79
N ASP A 115 -3.56 3.82 7.38
CA ASP A 115 -2.96 2.66 6.73
C ASP A 115 -4.01 1.62 6.32
N MET A 116 -5.04 1.41 7.16
CA MET A 116 -6.17 0.56 6.83
C MET A 116 -6.91 1.06 5.57
N TYR A 117 -7.19 2.37 5.47
CA TYR A 117 -7.86 2.93 4.29
C TYR A 117 -6.95 2.97 3.06
N LEU A 118 -5.66 3.23 3.24
CA LEU A 118 -4.66 3.16 2.19
C LEU A 118 -4.62 1.75 1.57
N ASN A 119 -4.67 0.71 2.39
CA ASN A 119 -4.76 -0.68 1.93
C ASN A 119 -6.05 -0.96 1.14
N MET A 120 -7.15 -0.27 1.45
CA MET A 120 -8.38 -0.33 0.64
C MET A 120 -8.23 0.40 -0.71
N CYS A 121 -7.44 1.48 -0.75
CA CYS A 121 -7.18 2.34 -1.91
C CYS A 121 -5.93 1.93 -2.71
N LYS A 122 -5.69 0.62 -2.91
CA LYS A 122 -4.57 0.08 -3.72
C LYS A 122 -3.16 0.47 -3.22
N THR A 123 -3.00 0.80 -1.94
CA THR A 123 -1.71 1.16 -1.32
C THR A 123 -1.03 2.41 -1.90
N ASP A 124 -1.77 3.23 -2.65
CA ASP A 124 -1.27 4.46 -3.24
C ASP A 124 -1.82 5.68 -2.50
N TYR A 125 -0.92 6.60 -2.15
CA TYR A 125 -1.24 7.81 -1.40
C TYR A 125 -1.91 8.87 -2.29
N ASP A 126 -1.64 8.85 -3.60
CA ASP A 126 -2.35 9.72 -4.53
C ASP A 126 -3.79 9.21 -4.72
N ALA A 127 -3.99 7.89 -4.75
CA ALA A 127 -5.33 7.31 -4.70
C ALA A 127 -6.07 7.61 -3.38
N LEU A 128 -5.37 7.65 -2.24
CA LEU A 128 -5.95 8.07 -0.96
C LEU A 128 -6.36 9.55 -0.96
N GLU A 129 -5.55 10.41 -1.57
CA GLU A 129 -5.85 11.83 -1.75
C GLU A 129 -7.10 12.03 -2.61
N GLU A 130 -7.20 11.35 -3.75
CA GLU A 130 -8.39 11.35 -4.60
C GLU A 130 -9.64 10.83 -3.87
N GLU A 131 -9.46 9.78 -3.05
CA GLU A 131 -10.54 9.17 -2.27
C GLU A 131 -11.14 10.17 -1.27
N PHE A 132 -10.32 10.82 -0.45
CA PHE A 132 -10.82 11.80 0.52
C PHE A 132 -11.29 13.10 -0.13
N MET A 133 -10.75 13.48 -1.29
CA MET A 133 -11.32 14.57 -2.11
C MET A 133 -12.75 14.23 -2.56
N LEU A 134 -12.98 13.00 -3.02
CA LEU A 134 -14.30 12.54 -3.43
C LEU A 134 -15.29 12.54 -2.26
N LEU A 135 -14.89 11.99 -1.10
CA LEU A 135 -15.73 11.98 0.11
C LEU A 135 -16.04 13.40 0.60
N SER A 136 -15.04 14.28 0.62
CA SER A 136 -15.19 15.67 1.04
C SER A 136 -16.19 16.44 0.18
N ARG A 137 -16.08 16.31 -1.15
CA ARG A 137 -17.03 16.91 -2.10
C ARG A 137 -18.43 16.35 -1.92
N TYR A 138 -18.53 15.04 -1.69
CA TYR A 138 -19.79 14.34 -1.51
C TYR A 138 -20.55 14.80 -0.25
N PHE A 139 -19.86 15.09 0.86
CA PHE A 139 -20.52 15.52 2.11
C PHE A 139 -20.65 17.04 2.28
N SER A 140 -19.75 17.83 1.69
CA SER A 140 -19.70 19.29 1.93
C SER A 140 -20.37 20.12 0.82
N GLY A 141 -20.70 19.50 -0.32
CA GLY A 141 -21.19 20.21 -1.49
C GLY A 141 -20.15 21.20 -2.06
N THR A 142 -20.60 22.17 -2.86
CA THR A 142 -19.73 23.14 -3.54
C THR A 142 -19.48 24.43 -2.75
N ALA A 143 -20.29 24.73 -1.72
CA ALA A 143 -20.30 26.03 -1.04
C ALA A 143 -19.06 26.33 -0.17
N HIS A 144 -18.29 25.30 0.21
CA HIS A 144 -17.09 25.43 1.05
C HIS A 144 -15.87 24.66 0.51
N LEU A 145 -15.88 24.36 -0.79
CA LEU A 145 -14.92 23.43 -1.39
C LEU A 145 -13.47 23.92 -1.27
N ASP A 146 -13.21 25.24 -1.34
CA ASP A 146 -11.85 25.79 -1.25
C ASP A 146 -11.22 25.56 0.12
N GLU A 147 -11.95 25.82 1.21
CA GLU A 147 -11.45 25.62 2.58
C GLU A 147 -11.25 24.14 2.91
N VAL A 148 -12.20 23.31 2.48
CA VAL A 148 -12.09 21.85 2.63
C VAL A 148 -10.89 21.31 1.85
N THR A 149 -10.66 21.81 0.63
CA THR A 149 -9.50 21.41 -0.20
C THR A 149 -8.18 21.81 0.46
N LYS A 150 -8.09 23.03 1.01
CA LYS A 150 -6.91 23.47 1.77
C LYS A 150 -6.64 22.61 2.99
N THR A 151 -7.70 22.34 3.77
CA THR A 151 -7.61 21.46 4.95
C THR A 151 -7.13 20.07 4.54
N LEU A 152 -7.72 19.50 3.49
CA LEU A 152 -7.33 18.19 2.98
C LEU A 152 -5.86 18.16 2.54
N ALA A 153 -5.41 19.17 1.80
CA ALA A 153 -4.01 19.26 1.37
C ALA A 153 -3.04 19.27 2.57
N VAL A 154 -3.41 19.92 3.68
CA VAL A 154 -2.63 19.89 4.92
C VAL A 154 -2.60 18.47 5.52
N ARG A 155 -3.75 17.79 5.57
CA ARG A 155 -3.85 16.41 6.11
C ARG A 155 -3.06 15.42 5.26
N ILE A 156 -3.19 15.48 3.95
CA ILE A 156 -2.44 14.64 3.02
C ILE A 156 -0.95 14.86 3.15
N ARG A 157 -0.49 16.12 3.30
CA ARG A 157 0.92 16.40 3.56
C ARG A 157 1.42 15.73 4.85
N LYS A 158 0.63 15.75 5.93
CA LYS A 158 0.96 15.07 7.19
C LYS A 158 0.99 13.55 7.04
N VAL A 159 0.04 12.98 6.30
CA VAL A 159 0.00 11.54 5.98
C VAL A 159 1.22 11.13 5.12
N LYS A 160 1.58 11.93 4.11
CA LYS A 160 2.80 11.72 3.30
C LYS A 160 4.08 11.81 4.16
N ARG A 161 4.11 12.67 5.19
CA ARG A 161 5.20 12.72 6.18
C ARG A 161 5.25 11.47 7.05
N TYR A 162 4.10 11.03 7.59
CA TYR A 162 3.99 9.78 8.34
C TYR A 162 4.57 8.59 7.57
N ARG A 163 4.26 8.47 6.27
CA ARG A 163 4.82 7.43 5.41
C ARG A 163 6.34 7.39 5.43
N LYS A 164 6.98 8.55 5.23
CA LYS A 164 8.46 8.65 5.24
C LYS A 164 9.06 8.17 6.55
N LEU A 165 8.38 8.45 7.67
CA LEU A 165 8.81 8.01 8.99
C LEU A 165 8.62 6.50 9.17
N SER A 166 7.49 5.95 8.74
CA SER A 166 7.27 4.50 8.73
C SER A 166 8.33 3.78 7.88
N ASP A 167 8.67 4.32 6.71
CA ASP A 167 9.72 3.81 5.85
C ASP A 167 11.10 3.87 6.51
N ALA A 168 11.43 5.00 7.16
CA ALA A 168 12.68 5.17 7.90
C ALA A 168 12.77 4.18 9.08
N ARG A 169 11.68 3.94 9.82
CA ARG A 169 11.65 2.92 10.88
C ARG A 169 11.92 1.52 10.32
N GLN A 170 11.28 1.16 9.22
CA GLN A 170 11.50 -0.14 8.60
C GLN A 170 12.95 -0.28 8.08
N ALA A 171 13.53 0.81 7.57
CA ALA A 171 14.94 0.84 7.20
C ALA A 171 15.86 0.67 8.42
N ALA A 172 15.56 1.36 9.53
CA ALA A 172 16.30 1.22 10.79
C ALA A 172 16.26 -0.22 11.29
N GLN A 173 15.08 -0.85 11.26
CA GLN A 173 14.91 -2.25 11.62
C GLN A 173 15.77 -3.17 10.76
N ALA A 174 15.74 -3.01 9.43
CA ALA A 174 16.56 -3.83 8.52
C ALA A 174 18.07 -3.66 8.76
N ILE A 175 18.52 -2.44 9.09
CA ILE A 175 19.93 -2.17 9.43
C ILE A 175 20.32 -2.81 10.75
N LEU A 176 19.47 -2.74 11.78
CA LEU A 176 19.75 -3.34 13.08
C LEU A 176 19.70 -4.88 13.03
N ASP A 177 18.82 -5.46 12.20
CA ASP A 177 18.83 -6.90 11.94
C ASP A 177 20.11 -7.32 11.21
N LEU A 178 20.55 -6.54 10.21
CA LEU A 178 21.81 -6.76 9.53
C LEU A 178 23.01 -6.66 10.49
N GLN A 179 23.05 -5.63 11.33
CA GLN A 179 24.07 -5.45 12.37
C GLN A 179 24.14 -6.68 13.28
N LYS A 180 22.99 -7.21 13.69
CA LYS A 180 22.89 -8.37 14.57
C LYS A 180 23.45 -9.63 13.92
N VAL A 181 23.09 -9.94 12.67
CA VAL A 181 23.60 -11.15 11.99
C VAL A 181 25.07 -11.04 11.65
N THR A 182 25.53 -9.85 11.22
CA THR A 182 26.94 -9.59 10.88
C THR A 182 27.86 -9.46 12.08
N GLY A 183 27.31 -9.32 13.30
CA GLY A 183 28.09 -9.14 14.53
C GLY A 183 28.86 -7.82 14.58
N LEU A 184 28.33 -6.77 13.95
CA LEU A 184 28.92 -5.43 13.96
C LEU A 184 28.79 -4.79 15.34
N LYS A 185 29.90 -4.24 15.86
CA LYS A 185 30.06 -3.67 17.20
C LYS A 185 30.40 -2.18 17.20
N GLY A 186 30.43 -1.53 16.04
CA GLY A 186 30.61 -0.09 15.95
C GLY A 186 29.36 0.69 16.40
N ASP A 187 29.35 1.99 16.15
CA ASP A 187 28.27 2.88 16.58
C ASP A 187 27.02 2.79 15.68
N PHE A 188 25.86 2.52 16.30
CA PHE A 188 24.53 2.49 15.68
C PHE A 188 23.50 3.31 16.49
N ALA A 189 23.93 4.13 17.45
CA ALA A 189 23.05 4.80 18.41
C ALA A 189 21.98 5.67 17.74
N GLU A 190 22.30 6.34 16.63
CA GLU A 190 21.34 7.15 15.88
C GLU A 190 20.23 6.29 15.24
N VAL A 191 20.58 5.12 14.71
CA VAL A 191 19.62 4.19 14.08
C VAL A 191 18.71 3.57 15.14
N GLU A 192 19.28 3.20 16.29
CA GLU A 192 18.53 2.73 17.45
C GLU A 192 17.55 3.80 17.95
N ALA A 193 18.01 5.05 18.09
CA ALA A 193 17.17 6.17 18.48
C ALA A 193 16.00 6.39 17.50
N ILE A 194 16.26 6.34 16.18
CA ILE A 194 15.19 6.45 15.17
C ILE A 194 14.18 5.31 15.29
N LYS A 195 14.65 4.07 15.48
CA LYS A 195 13.76 2.93 15.67
C LYS A 195 12.89 3.10 16.91
N GLU A 196 13.45 3.55 18.03
CA GLU A 196 12.70 3.74 19.28
C GLU A 196 11.71 4.91 19.21
N ILE A 197 12.12 6.07 18.64
CA ILE A 197 11.26 7.24 18.45
C ILE A 197 10.04 6.89 17.61
N ILE A 198 10.20 6.05 16.57
CA ILE A 198 9.13 5.69 15.64
C ILE A 198 8.43 4.38 16.07
N GLY A 199 9.02 3.55 16.91
CA GLY A 199 8.54 2.21 17.25
C GLY A 199 7.52 2.13 18.38
N GLY A 200 7.36 3.17 19.20
CA GLY A 200 6.70 3.03 20.51
C GLY A 200 5.19 3.26 20.59
N LYS A 201 4.54 3.85 19.57
CA LYS A 201 3.09 4.21 19.55
C LYS A 201 2.69 5.00 18.29
N PHE A 202 3.55 5.03 17.29
CA PHE A 202 3.47 5.99 16.19
C PHE A 202 2.23 5.80 15.33
N GLU A 203 1.87 4.55 15.07
CA GLU A 203 0.68 4.18 14.31
C GLU A 203 -0.62 4.52 15.06
N SER A 204 -0.58 4.69 16.38
CA SER A 204 -1.75 5.07 17.20
C SER A 204 -1.90 6.59 17.38
N GLN A 205 -1.00 7.38 16.82
CA GLN A 205 -1.07 8.83 16.89
C GLN A 205 -2.05 9.39 15.85
N ALA A 206 -2.70 10.50 16.17
CA ALA A 206 -3.61 11.20 15.26
C ALA A 206 -2.83 11.95 14.17
N ILE A 207 -3.43 12.15 12.99
CA ILE A 207 -2.80 12.90 11.88
C ILE A 207 -2.23 14.25 12.36
N ASN A 208 -2.91 14.93 13.29
CA ASN A 208 -2.48 16.24 13.74
C ASN A 208 -1.20 16.27 14.57
N SER A 209 -0.79 15.18 15.20
CA SER A 209 0.33 15.15 16.13
C SER A 209 1.72 15.18 15.46
N VAL A 210 1.79 15.17 14.13
CA VAL A 210 3.07 15.20 13.39
C VAL A 210 3.86 16.47 13.67
N SER A 211 4.99 16.33 14.38
CA SER A 211 5.94 17.42 14.68
C SER A 211 7.12 17.45 13.70
N ASP A 212 7.88 18.55 13.72
CA ASP A 212 9.05 18.74 12.86
C ASP A 212 10.27 17.95 13.33
N ASP A 213 10.37 17.60 14.62
CA ASP A 213 11.45 16.74 15.16
C ASP A 213 11.49 15.37 14.47
N TRP A 214 10.33 14.91 13.98
CA TRP A 214 10.23 13.64 13.27
C TRP A 214 10.88 13.73 11.89
N LEU A 215 10.82 14.89 11.22
CA LEU A 215 11.39 15.07 9.88
C LEU A 215 12.90 14.83 9.86
N THR A 216 13.62 15.30 10.88
CA THR A 216 15.07 15.11 11.00
C THR A 216 15.43 13.64 11.11
N ALA A 217 14.65 12.85 11.85
CA ALA A 217 14.86 11.40 12.00
C ALA A 217 14.68 10.64 10.67
N GLY A 218 13.71 11.06 9.84
CA GLY A 218 13.44 10.42 8.55
C GLY A 218 14.54 10.66 7.49
N GLU A 219 15.25 11.79 7.57
CA GLU A 219 16.27 12.15 6.58
C GLU A 219 17.53 11.27 6.65
N LEU A 220 17.88 10.72 7.82
CA LEU A 220 19.08 9.88 7.97
C LEU A 220 18.99 8.59 7.14
N LEU A 221 17.79 8.03 7.00
CA LEU A 221 17.55 6.73 6.37
C LEU A 221 16.84 6.83 5.02
N LYS A 222 16.69 8.04 4.47
CA LYS A 222 15.94 8.30 3.23
C LYS A 222 16.48 7.54 2.01
N ASP A 223 17.79 7.28 2.00
CA ASP A 223 18.44 6.60 0.88
C ASP A 223 18.16 5.08 0.88
N ILE A 224 17.60 4.54 1.96
CA ILE A 224 17.19 3.14 2.08
C ILE A 224 15.70 3.02 1.72
N ASN A 225 15.42 3.18 0.42
CA ASN A 225 14.07 3.01 -0.12
C ASN A 225 13.58 1.55 0.00
N PRO A 226 12.29 1.25 -0.26
CA PRO A 226 11.73 -0.10 -0.07
C PRO A 226 12.47 -1.22 -0.79
N LYS A 227 13.01 -0.95 -1.98
CA LYS A 227 13.77 -1.93 -2.77
C LYS A 227 15.14 -2.22 -2.16
N ARG A 228 15.87 -1.15 -1.81
CA ARG A 228 17.15 -1.23 -1.10
C ARG A 228 17.00 -1.95 0.25
N ARG A 229 15.92 -1.67 0.98
CA ARG A 229 15.53 -2.36 2.21
C ARG A 229 15.25 -3.85 1.99
N SER A 230 14.54 -4.21 0.90
CA SER A 230 14.31 -5.60 0.50
C SER A 230 15.63 -6.34 0.35
N CYS A 231 16.60 -5.76 -0.38
CA CYS A 231 17.89 -6.39 -0.59
C CYS A 231 18.68 -6.61 0.72
N LEU A 232 18.68 -5.64 1.64
CA LEU A 232 19.29 -5.83 2.97
C LEU A 232 18.60 -6.93 3.77
N THR A 233 17.27 -7.00 3.70
CA THR A 233 16.47 -8.03 4.37
C THR A 233 16.77 -9.42 3.80
N THR A 234 16.86 -9.54 2.48
CA THR A 234 17.22 -10.79 1.80
C THR A 234 18.64 -11.21 2.15
N PHE A 235 19.61 -10.29 2.13
CA PHE A 235 20.98 -10.58 2.57
C PHE A 235 21.02 -11.10 4.01
N THR A 236 20.24 -10.48 4.91
CA THR A 236 20.13 -10.89 6.32
C THR A 236 19.54 -12.29 6.45
N LYS A 237 18.54 -12.65 5.63
CA LYS A 237 17.95 -14.00 5.59
C LYS A 237 18.91 -15.04 5.04
N CYS A 238 19.76 -14.67 4.10
CA CYS A 238 20.75 -15.54 3.46
C CYS A 238 22.11 -15.52 4.18
N PHE A 239 22.16 -15.12 5.46
CA PHE A 239 23.44 -14.88 6.13
C PHE A 239 24.30 -16.16 6.34
N ASP A 240 23.68 -17.33 6.46
CA ASP A 240 24.40 -18.62 6.54
C ASP A 240 25.24 -18.87 5.29
N LEU A 241 24.68 -18.55 4.12
CA LEU A 241 25.40 -18.60 2.86
C LEU A 241 26.54 -17.58 2.84
N VAL A 242 26.28 -16.34 3.25
CA VAL A 242 27.32 -15.30 3.29
C VAL A 242 28.49 -15.76 4.16
N THR A 243 28.19 -16.41 5.29
CA THR A 243 29.20 -17.03 6.16
C THR A 243 30.00 -18.09 5.40
N TRP A 244 29.33 -19.04 4.76
CA TRP A 244 29.99 -20.08 3.95
C TRP A 244 30.85 -19.50 2.81
N LEU A 245 30.35 -18.47 2.11
CA LEU A 245 31.09 -17.78 1.04
C LEU A 245 32.36 -17.13 1.59
N ARG A 246 32.30 -16.49 2.76
CA ARG A 246 33.49 -15.88 3.39
C ARG A 246 34.51 -16.90 3.87
N GLU A 247 34.06 -18.07 4.30
CA GLU A 247 34.94 -19.17 4.72
C GLU A 247 35.60 -19.86 3.52
N SER A 248 34.86 -19.99 2.41
CA SER A 248 35.29 -20.72 1.21
C SER A 248 36.03 -19.83 0.19
N ILE A 249 35.73 -18.54 0.15
CA ILE A 249 36.21 -17.57 -0.85
C ILE A 249 36.73 -16.34 -0.12
N LYS A 250 38.05 -16.08 -0.22
CA LYS A 250 38.69 -15.02 0.57
C LYS A 250 38.38 -13.61 0.06
N ASP A 251 38.21 -13.45 -1.25
CA ASP A 251 38.01 -12.17 -1.90
C ASP A 251 37.27 -12.29 -3.25
N GLU A 252 36.90 -11.14 -3.83
CA GLU A 252 36.21 -11.05 -5.11
C GLU A 252 37.02 -11.65 -6.28
N GLN A 253 38.35 -11.73 -6.20
CA GLN A 253 39.17 -12.33 -7.26
C GLN A 253 39.06 -13.86 -7.22
N GLN A 254 39.06 -14.45 -6.01
CA GLN A 254 38.84 -15.88 -5.83
C GLN A 254 37.42 -16.29 -6.20
N LEU A 255 36.43 -15.41 -6.04
CA LEU A 255 35.07 -15.66 -6.51
C LEU A 255 35.04 -15.94 -8.02
N LYS A 256 35.80 -15.17 -8.81
CA LYS A 256 35.87 -15.40 -10.26
C LYS A 256 36.44 -16.78 -10.59
N VAL A 257 37.54 -17.16 -9.94
CA VAL A 257 38.16 -18.49 -10.15
C VAL A 257 37.20 -19.60 -9.74
N PHE A 258 36.49 -19.44 -8.62
CA PHE A 258 35.49 -20.41 -8.17
C PHE A 258 34.36 -20.57 -9.19
N VAL A 259 33.85 -19.47 -9.73
CA VAL A 259 32.81 -19.48 -10.76
C VAL A 259 33.32 -20.14 -12.04
N ASP A 260 34.53 -19.83 -12.50
CA ASP A 260 35.12 -20.44 -13.69
C ASP A 260 35.24 -21.98 -13.52
N LEU A 261 35.67 -22.45 -12.36
CA LEU A 261 35.74 -23.88 -12.04
C LEU A 261 34.34 -24.54 -11.97
N ALA A 262 33.36 -23.85 -11.37
CA ALA A 262 31.99 -24.34 -11.29
C ALA A 262 31.36 -24.45 -12.69
N MET A 263 31.58 -23.46 -13.56
CA MET A 263 31.10 -23.47 -14.95
C MET A 263 31.71 -24.64 -15.75
N ILE A 264 33.01 -24.92 -15.55
CA ILE A 264 33.65 -26.10 -16.16
C ILE A 264 33.02 -27.40 -15.64
N SER A 265 32.69 -27.46 -14.34
CA SER A 265 32.09 -28.64 -13.71
C SER A 265 30.64 -28.89 -14.15
N ALA A 266 29.86 -27.84 -14.39
CA ALA A 266 28.47 -27.94 -14.85
C ALA A 266 28.35 -28.46 -16.29
N GLY A 267 29.41 -28.31 -17.09
CA GLY A 267 29.44 -28.80 -18.48
C GLY A 267 28.42 -28.06 -19.35
N GLU A 268 27.40 -28.77 -19.82
CA GLU A 268 26.34 -28.26 -20.71
C GLU A 268 24.95 -28.27 -20.04
N ASP A 269 24.86 -28.48 -18.73
CA ASP A 269 23.57 -28.42 -18.03
C ASP A 269 23.11 -26.96 -17.88
N ASP A 270 22.13 -26.57 -18.71
CA ASP A 270 21.60 -25.20 -18.75
C ASP A 270 21.11 -24.71 -17.37
N MET A 271 20.52 -25.59 -16.55
CA MET A 271 20.03 -25.21 -15.22
C MET A 271 21.17 -24.93 -14.24
N GLU A 272 22.22 -25.76 -14.23
CA GLU A 272 23.40 -25.54 -13.40
C GLU A 272 24.17 -24.29 -13.84
N ILE A 273 24.32 -24.07 -15.15
CA ILE A 273 24.91 -22.86 -15.72
C ILE A 273 24.14 -21.62 -15.26
N ASP A 274 22.81 -21.64 -15.34
CA ASP A 274 21.96 -20.51 -14.91
C ASP A 274 22.09 -20.24 -13.41
N ARG A 275 22.16 -21.30 -12.57
CA ARG A 275 22.36 -21.16 -11.11
C ARG A 275 23.72 -20.53 -10.80
N ILE A 276 24.79 -20.98 -11.45
CA ILE A 276 26.14 -20.44 -11.25
C ILE A 276 26.21 -18.97 -11.72
N SER A 277 25.58 -18.65 -12.84
CA SER A 277 25.48 -17.28 -13.36
C SER A 277 24.70 -16.35 -12.43
N CYS A 278 23.59 -16.83 -11.86
CA CYS A 278 22.84 -16.12 -10.83
C CYS A 278 23.70 -15.88 -9.58
N MET A 279 24.47 -16.88 -9.15
CA MET A 279 25.33 -16.79 -7.96
C MET A 279 26.45 -15.78 -8.18
N HIS A 280 27.11 -15.84 -9.33
CA HIS A 280 28.15 -14.88 -9.70
C HIS A 280 27.60 -13.45 -9.72
N THR A 281 26.47 -13.23 -10.38
CA THR A 281 25.82 -11.91 -10.45
C THR A 281 25.46 -11.37 -9.06
N SER A 282 24.91 -12.24 -8.20
CA SER A 282 24.51 -11.86 -6.83
C SER A 282 25.74 -11.55 -5.97
N CYS A 283 26.76 -12.41 -6.00
CA CYS A 283 27.98 -12.23 -5.22
C CYS A 283 28.76 -10.98 -5.64
N LEU A 284 28.74 -10.61 -6.93
CA LEU A 284 29.30 -9.33 -7.38
C LEU A 284 28.51 -8.13 -6.86
N GLY A 285 27.18 -8.17 -6.93
CA GLY A 285 26.33 -7.09 -6.44
C GLY A 285 26.43 -6.85 -4.93
N PHE A 286 26.55 -7.94 -4.17
CA PHE A 286 26.72 -7.90 -2.72
C PHE A 286 28.19 -7.94 -2.28
N GLY A 287 29.17 -7.93 -3.20
CA GLY A 287 30.58 -8.23 -2.90
C GLY A 287 31.18 -7.36 -1.80
N SER A 288 30.83 -6.07 -1.78
CA SER A 288 31.25 -5.16 -0.70
C SER A 288 30.70 -5.55 0.67
N LEU A 289 29.45 -5.99 0.75
CA LEU A 289 28.81 -6.48 1.96
C LEU A 289 29.20 -7.92 2.30
N ILE A 290 29.57 -8.75 1.32
CA ILE A 290 30.01 -10.13 1.57
C ILE A 290 31.44 -10.12 2.10
N PHE A 291 32.38 -9.45 1.44
CA PHE A 291 33.80 -9.63 1.71
C PHE A 291 34.44 -8.51 2.55
N ARG A 292 33.87 -7.30 2.56
CA ARG A 292 34.62 -6.11 3.04
C ARG A 292 34.18 -5.57 4.40
N TYR A 293 33.08 -6.06 5.00
CA TYR A 293 32.73 -5.64 6.36
C TYR A 293 33.66 -6.23 7.42
N ARG A 294 33.83 -5.50 8.52
CA ARG A 294 34.63 -5.87 9.69
C ARG A 294 33.81 -5.63 10.95
N THR A 295 34.00 -6.45 11.98
CA THR A 295 33.24 -6.39 13.24
C THR A 295 33.28 -5.03 13.93
N GLY A 296 34.30 -4.20 13.71
CA GLY A 296 34.40 -2.84 14.27
C GLY A 296 33.64 -1.75 13.50
N HIS A 297 33.03 -2.04 12.35
CA HIS A 297 32.30 -1.04 11.57
C HIS A 297 31.03 -0.58 12.29
N GLY A 298 30.77 0.73 12.26
CA GLY A 298 29.51 1.33 12.68
C GLY A 298 28.58 1.56 11.50
N PHE A 299 27.51 2.31 11.75
CA PHE A 299 26.50 2.63 10.75
C PHE A 299 27.08 3.33 9.50
N ASN A 300 27.93 4.34 9.69
CA ASN A 300 28.50 5.10 8.58
C ASN A 300 29.38 4.24 7.66
N GLU A 301 30.20 3.35 8.23
CA GLU A 301 30.99 2.41 7.45
C GLU A 301 30.10 1.40 6.72
N LEU A 302 29.05 0.90 7.38
CA LEU A 302 28.09 -0.02 6.77
C LEU A 302 27.40 0.63 5.55
N ILE A 303 26.92 1.88 5.67
CA ILE A 303 26.29 2.59 4.55
C ILE A 303 27.26 2.78 3.38
N ARG A 304 28.54 3.06 3.65
CA ARG A 304 29.57 3.13 2.59
C ARG A 304 29.76 1.78 1.90
N LEU A 305 29.70 0.68 2.63
CA LEU A 305 29.75 -0.66 2.04
C LEU A 305 28.49 -0.99 1.22
N CYS A 306 27.34 -0.40 1.55
CA CYS A 306 26.13 -0.55 0.76
C CYS A 306 26.13 0.30 -0.52
N GLN A 307 26.98 1.32 -0.68
CA GLN A 307 26.97 2.19 -1.87
C GLN A 307 27.14 1.44 -3.21
N PRO A 308 28.10 0.50 -3.36
CA PRO A 308 28.18 -0.33 -4.56
C PRO A 308 26.92 -1.19 -4.78
N LEU A 309 26.35 -1.72 -3.70
CA LEU A 309 25.09 -2.48 -3.79
C LEU A 309 23.93 -1.58 -4.28
N TRP A 310 23.85 -0.32 -3.83
CA TRP A 310 22.86 0.64 -4.32
C TRP A 310 22.97 0.85 -5.84
N GLN A 311 24.19 1.01 -6.35
CA GLN A 311 24.43 1.13 -7.79
C GLN A 311 24.03 -0.15 -8.54
N ALA A 312 24.33 -1.32 -7.97
CA ALA A 312 23.97 -2.61 -8.54
C ALA A 312 22.44 -2.81 -8.59
N ILE A 313 21.71 -2.40 -7.55
CA ILE A 313 20.24 -2.46 -7.49
C ILE A 313 19.58 -1.51 -8.50
N ASP A 314 20.17 -0.33 -8.69
CA ASP A 314 19.67 0.66 -9.64
C ASP A 314 19.89 0.17 -11.09
N ALA A 315 20.97 -0.57 -11.37
CA ALA A 315 21.23 -1.20 -12.65
C ALA A 315 20.46 -2.52 -12.87
N ASN A 316 20.29 -3.32 -11.82
CA ASN A 316 19.61 -4.62 -11.87
C ASN A 316 18.60 -4.76 -10.72
N PRO A 317 17.30 -4.48 -10.99
CA PRO A 317 16.28 -4.50 -9.96
C PRO A 317 16.01 -5.81 -9.23
N THR A 318 16.36 -6.95 -9.82
CA THR A 318 16.03 -8.29 -9.30
C THR A 318 17.23 -8.99 -8.67
N ILE A 319 18.25 -8.22 -8.26
CA ILE A 319 19.51 -8.78 -7.75
C ILE A 319 19.33 -9.54 -6.42
N ASP A 320 18.35 -9.16 -5.60
CA ASP A 320 18.00 -9.87 -4.38
C ASP A 320 17.24 -11.18 -4.65
N GLU A 321 16.36 -11.20 -5.66
CA GLU A 321 15.71 -12.45 -6.10
C GLU A 321 16.74 -13.47 -6.57
N LYS A 322 17.77 -13.02 -7.29
CA LYS A 322 18.88 -13.88 -7.71
C LYS A 322 19.65 -14.45 -6.52
N LEU A 323 19.85 -13.68 -5.44
CA LEU A 323 20.52 -14.19 -4.24
C LEU A 323 19.73 -15.35 -3.61
N VAL A 324 18.40 -15.32 -3.67
CA VAL A 324 17.52 -16.41 -3.20
C VAL A 324 17.53 -17.59 -4.18
N SER A 325 17.41 -17.32 -5.48
CA SER A 325 17.26 -18.36 -6.51
C SER A 325 18.51 -19.21 -6.72
N CYS A 326 19.67 -18.78 -6.23
CA CYS A 326 20.88 -19.59 -6.29
C CYS A 326 20.78 -20.85 -5.40
N PHE A 327 19.89 -20.86 -4.39
CA PHE A 327 19.93 -21.85 -3.31
C PHE A 327 18.65 -22.64 -3.09
N ASN A 328 17.52 -22.20 -3.66
CA ASN A 328 16.35 -23.06 -3.88
C ASN A 328 16.52 -23.87 -5.16
#